data_AF-A0A7C9A581-F1
#
_entry.id   AF-A0A7C9A581-F1
#
_cell.length_a   1.000
_cell.length_b   1.000
_cell.length_c   1.000
_cell.angle_alpha   90.00
_cell.angle_beta   90.00
_cell.angle_gamma   90.00
#
_symmetry.space_group_name_H-M   'P 1'
#
loop_
_entity.id
_entity.type
_entity.pdbx_description
1 polymer ?
#
loop_
_entity_poly.entity_id
_entity_poly.type
_entity_poly.pdbx_seq_one_letter_code
_entity_poly.pdbx_strand_id
1 'polypeptide(L)'
;GCVPVVITDRPIQDLPLMDVIRWSEIALFVGARVGHEELKRVLIGASESGEYENMRRLGMAAAHHFAWNESPQPYDAFHMVIYQLWLRRHAIRYARWRGAEVS
;
A
#
# COMPACT_ATOMS: atom_id res chain seq x y z
N GLY A 1 -12.18 12.67 5.11
CA GLY A 1 -11.17 11.97 4.29
C GLY A 1 -11.79 11.52 2.99
N CYS A 2 -10.97 11.20 1.99
CA CYS A 2 -11.39 10.64 0.70
C CYS A 2 -10.97 9.17 0.61
N VAL A 3 -11.57 8.40 -0.30
CA VAL A 3 -11.11 7.04 -0.61
C VAL A 3 -10.09 7.10 -1.76
N PRO A 4 -8.88 6.54 -1.61
CA PRO A 4 -7.92 6.45 -2.69
C PRO A 4 -8.40 5.49 -3.78
N VAL A 5 -8.21 5.89 -5.04
CA VAL A 5 -8.48 5.06 -6.22
C VAL A 5 -7.14 4.72 -6.88
N VAL A 6 -6.83 3.43 -6.94
CA VAL A 6 -5.59 2.91 -7.53
C VAL A 6 -5.89 2.47 -8.96
N ILE A 7 -5.28 3.16 -9.92
CA ILE A 7 -5.41 2.86 -11.35
C ILE A 7 -4.16 2.11 -11.80
N THR A 8 -4.29 0.82 -12.13
CA THR A 8 -3.16 -0.01 -12.55
C THR A 8 -3.60 -1.18 -13.43
N ASP A 9 -2.77 -1.51 -14.43
CA ASP A 9 -2.88 -2.76 -15.21
C ASP A 9 -1.94 -3.86 -14.69
N ARG A 10 -1.12 -3.58 -13.66
CA ARG A 10 -0.11 -4.49 -13.10
C ARG A 10 -0.55 -5.08 -11.76
N PRO A 11 0.01 -6.25 -11.35
CA PRO A 11 -0.29 -6.87 -10.06
C PRO A 11 -0.01 -5.92 -8.89
N ILE A 12 -0.84 -5.98 -7.84
CA ILE A 12 -0.90 -5.03 -6.70
C ILE A 12 0.36 -5.06 -5.80
N GLN A 13 1.40 -5.82 -6.15
CA GLN A 13 2.56 -6.10 -5.29
C GLN A 13 3.45 -4.88 -5.00
N ASP A 14 3.25 -3.75 -5.71
CA ASP A 14 4.13 -2.59 -5.66
C ASP A 14 3.65 -1.46 -4.74
N LEU A 15 2.54 -1.62 -4.00
CA LEU A 15 2.07 -0.58 -3.09
C LEU A 15 2.95 -0.49 -1.82
N PRO A 16 3.11 0.70 -1.23
CA PRO A 16 3.87 0.83 0.00
C PRO A 16 3.18 0.09 1.14
N LEU A 17 3.97 -0.51 2.03
CA LEU A 17 3.48 -1.25 3.20
C LEU A 17 2.52 -2.41 2.86
N MET A 18 2.60 -3.00 1.66
CA MET A 18 1.72 -4.11 1.22
C MET A 18 1.69 -5.33 2.16
N ASP A 19 2.78 -5.59 2.88
CA ASP A 19 2.85 -6.72 3.82
C ASP A 19 2.16 -6.41 5.17
N VAL A 20 1.79 -5.15 5.40
CA VAL A 20 1.25 -4.66 6.67
C VAL A 20 -0.17 -4.11 6.51
N ILE A 21 -0.46 -3.44 5.39
CA ILE A 21 -1.75 -2.79 5.10
C ILE A 21 -2.50 -3.59 4.04
N ARG A 22 -3.74 -3.97 4.35
CA ARG A 22 -4.65 -4.60 3.38
C ARG A 22 -5.28 -3.53 2.48
N TRP A 23 -4.63 -3.26 1.37
CA TRP A 23 -5.05 -2.21 0.43
C TRP A 23 -6.46 -2.42 -0.15
N SER A 24 -6.92 -3.67 -0.29
CA SER A 24 -8.27 -4.01 -0.73
C SER A 24 -9.37 -3.50 0.21
N GLU A 25 -9.05 -3.16 1.47
CA GLU A 25 -10.01 -2.64 2.45
C GLU A 25 -10.02 -1.11 2.52
N ILE A 26 -9.04 -0.44 1.91
CA ILE A 26 -8.86 1.02 2.03
C ILE A 26 -8.84 1.76 0.70
N ALA A 27 -8.76 1.05 -0.42
CA ALA A 27 -8.69 1.64 -1.76
C ALA A 27 -9.56 0.89 -2.77
N LEU A 28 -10.06 1.64 -3.76
CA LEU A 28 -10.71 1.06 -4.94
C LEU A 28 -9.67 0.79 -6.02
N PHE A 29 -9.77 -0.35 -6.69
CA PHE A 29 -8.86 -0.74 -7.76
C PHE A 29 -9.57 -0.67 -9.10
N VAL A 30 -8.95 0.02 -10.05
CA VAL A 30 -9.49 0.21 -11.40
C VAL A 30 -8.39 -0.12 -12.41
N GLY A 31 -8.73 -0.87 -13.46
CA GLY A 31 -7.82 -1.12 -14.58
C GLY A 31 -7.48 0.18 -15.31
N ALA A 32 -6.25 0.35 -15.78
CA ALA A 32 -5.84 1.58 -16.47
C ALA A 32 -6.54 1.75 -17.83
N ARG A 33 -7.06 0.67 -18.41
CA ARG A 33 -7.84 0.69 -19.66
C ARG A 33 -9.33 0.97 -19.48
N VAL A 34 -9.78 1.15 -18.24
CA VAL A 34 -11.19 1.43 -17.95
C VAL A 34 -11.54 2.84 -18.42
N GLY A 35 -12.56 2.96 -19.27
CA GLY A 35 -13.05 4.25 -19.74
C GLY A 35 -13.78 5.04 -18.64
N HIS A 36 -13.95 6.35 -18.85
CA HIS A 36 -14.57 7.27 -17.89
C HIS A 36 -15.95 6.85 -17.38
N GLU A 37 -16.78 6.26 -18.25
CA GLU A 37 -18.14 5.83 -17.88
C GLU A 37 -18.15 4.60 -16.96
N GLU A 38 -17.23 3.66 -17.17
CA GLU A 38 -17.12 2.49 -16.30
C GLU A 38 -16.48 2.86 -14.95
N LEU A 39 -15.52 3.80 -14.95
CA LEU A 39 -14.99 4.38 -13.71
C LEU A 39 -16.10 5.05 -12.87
N LYS A 40 -16.96 5.86 -13.50
CA LYS A 40 -18.12 6.44 -12.81
C LYS A 40 -19.02 5.37 -12.22
N ARG A 41 -19.32 4.31 -12.96
CA ARG A 41 -20.16 3.22 -12.47
C ARG A 41 -19.56 2.54 -11.24
N VAL A 42 -18.26 2.23 -11.26
CA VAL A 42 -17.57 1.61 -10.11
C VAL A 42 -17.59 2.54 -8.89
N LEU A 43 -17.32 3.84 -9.09
CA LEU A 43 -17.33 4.81 -8.00
C LEU A 43 -18.72 5.02 -7.40
N ILE A 44 -19.75 5.13 -8.24
CA ILE A 44 -21.15 5.27 -7.80
C ILE A 44 -21.59 4.00 -7.06
N GLY A 45 -21.34 2.81 -7.62
CA GLY A 45 -21.72 1.55 -7.00
C GLY A 45 -21.07 1.34 -5.63
N ALA A 46 -19.78 1.68 -5.49
CA ALA A 46 -19.08 1.61 -4.21
C ALA A 46 -19.66 2.59 -3.17
N SER A 47 -20.11 3.78 -3.61
CA SER A 47 -20.72 4.76 -2.72
C SER A 47 -22.08 4.31 -2.19
N GLU A 48 -22.83 3.51 -2.96
CA GLU A 48 -24.17 3.05 -2.60
C GLU A 48 -24.16 1.80 -1.69
N SER A 49 -23.12 0.96 -1.76
CA SER A 49 -23.02 -0.28 -0.98
C SER A 49 -22.72 -0.09 0.52
N GLY A 50 -22.40 1.14 0.95
CA GLY A 50 -21.94 1.44 2.31
C GLY A 50 -20.48 1.04 2.58
N GLU A 51 -19.85 0.29 1.68
CA GLU A 51 -18.44 -0.10 1.76
C GLU A 51 -17.51 1.11 1.65
N TYR A 52 -17.92 2.14 0.89
CA TYR A 52 -17.17 3.38 0.75
C TYR A 52 -16.90 4.06 2.09
N GLU A 53 -17.88 4.10 3.00
CA GLU A 53 -17.69 4.77 4.30
C GLU A 53 -16.72 3.99 5.20
N ASN A 54 -16.79 2.65 5.18
CA ASN A 54 -15.83 1.83 5.90
C ASN A 54 -14.42 1.98 5.32
N MET A 55 -14.29 1.97 3.99
CA MET A 55 -13.03 2.18 3.28
C MET A 55 -12.42 3.55 3.59
N ARG A 56 -13.25 4.59 3.63
CA ARG A 56 -12.86 5.96 4.03
C ARG A 56 -12.35 6.00 5.46
N ARG A 57 -13.04 5.35 6.40
CA ARG A 57 -12.65 5.31 7.81
C ARG A 57 -11.33 4.57 8.00
N LEU A 58 -11.16 3.42 7.37
CA LEU A 58 -9.93 2.62 7.44
C LEU A 58 -8.77 3.35 6.74
N GLY A 59 -9.01 3.99 5.60
CA GLY A 59 -8.02 4.80 4.90
C GLY A 59 -7.53 5.99 5.74
N MET A 60 -8.43 6.68 6.45
CA MET A 60 -8.05 7.74 7.38
C MET A 60 -7.21 7.22 8.55
N ALA A 61 -7.55 6.05 9.11
CA ALA A 61 -6.74 5.43 10.15
C ALA A 61 -5.35 5.02 9.63
N ALA A 62 -5.29 4.46 8.42
CA ALA A 62 -4.05 4.05 7.77
C ALA A 62 -3.15 5.24 7.39
N ALA A 63 -3.72 6.43 7.16
CA ALA A 63 -2.95 7.61 6.78
C ALA A 63 -1.84 7.98 7.79
N HIS A 64 -2.07 7.73 9.09
CA HIS A 64 -1.07 7.95 10.15
C HIS A 64 0.21 7.13 9.90
N HIS A 65 0.07 5.93 9.35
CA HIS A 65 1.19 5.04 9.02
C HIS A 65 2.06 5.51 7.86
N PHE A 66 1.61 6.49 7.09
CA PHE A 66 2.35 7.08 5.98
C PHE A 66 2.96 8.45 6.33
N ALA A 67 2.70 8.98 7.53
CA ALA A 67 3.28 10.23 7.98
C ALA A 67 4.73 10.03 8.41
N TRP A 68 5.67 10.76 7.78
CA TRP A 68 7.05 10.81 8.23
C TRP A 68 7.24 12.02 9.15
N ASN A 69 7.50 11.76 10.43
CA ASN A 69 7.71 12.80 11.43
C ASN A 69 9.20 13.12 11.60
N GLU A 70 9.53 14.33 12.05
CA GLU A 70 10.93 14.70 12.37
C GLU A 70 11.50 13.86 13.51
N SER A 71 10.68 13.60 14.53
CA SER A 71 10.96 12.66 15.60
C SER A 71 10.02 11.46 15.48
N PRO A 72 10.53 10.21 15.46
CA PRO A 72 9.70 9.03 15.26
C PRO A 72 8.56 8.94 16.28
N GLN A 73 7.33 8.84 15.79
CA GLN A 73 6.12 8.66 16.60
C GLN A 73 5.60 7.22 16.49
N PRO A 74 4.88 6.69 17.51
CA PRO A 74 4.32 5.36 17.44
C PRO A 74 3.52 5.13 16.16
N TYR A 75 3.84 4.03 15.47
CA TYR A 75 3.21 3.58 14.22
C TYR A 75 3.30 4.54 13.04
N ASP A 76 4.25 5.49 13.05
CA ASP A 76 4.49 6.35 11.90
C ASP A 76 5.23 5.65 10.76
N ALA A 77 5.46 6.35 9.65
CA ALA A 77 6.10 5.77 8.46
C ALA A 77 7.47 5.15 8.75
N PHE A 78 8.25 5.75 9.66
CA PHE A 78 9.54 5.20 10.06
C PHE A 78 9.38 3.83 10.71
N HIS A 79 8.53 3.71 11.72
CA HIS A 79 8.30 2.42 12.40
C HIS A 79 7.70 1.37 11.47
N MET A 80 6.81 1.79 10.57
CA MET A 80 6.15 0.90 9.63
C MET A 80 7.12 0.32 8.59
N VAL A 81 8.07 1.12 8.10
CA VAL A 81 9.14 0.65 7.21
C VAL A 81 10.06 -0.34 7.93
N ILE A 82 10.48 -0.02 9.16
CA ILE A 82 11.33 -0.92 9.95
C ILE A 82 10.62 -2.25 10.22
N TYR A 83 9.33 -2.21 10.56
CA TYR A 83 8.51 -3.39 10.77
C TYR A 83 8.39 -4.24 9.49
N GLN A 84 8.15 -3.61 8.34
CA GLN A 84 8.08 -4.32 7.06
C GLN A 84 9.44 -4.98 6.70
N LEU A 85 10.55 -4.29 6.93
CA LEU A 85 11.90 -4.87 6.75
C LEU A 85 12.16 -6.04 7.70
N TRP A 86 11.70 -5.95 8.94
CA TRP A 86 11.79 -7.03 9.91
C TRP A 86 11.03 -8.28 9.45
N LEU A 87 9.79 -8.12 8.95
CA LEU A 87 9.00 -9.22 8.38
C LEU A 87 9.72 -9.88 7.19
N ARG A 88 10.45 -9.10 6.38
CA ARG A 88 11.20 -9.58 5.21
C ARG A 88 12.57 -10.19 5.54
N ARG A 89 13.03 -10.12 6.80
CA ARG A 89 14.38 -10.54 7.22
C ARG A 89 14.71 -12.00 6.87
N HIS A 90 13.71 -12.88 6.73
CA HIS A 90 13.93 -14.27 6.35
C HIS A 90 14.06 -14.50 4.82
N ALA A 91 13.80 -13.49 3.98
CA ALA A 91 13.85 -13.61 2.52
C ALA A 91 15.22 -13.23 1.91
N ILE A 92 16.09 -12.53 2.65
CA ILE A 92 17.37 -12.04 2.12
C ILE A 92 18.48 -13.04 2.47
N ARG A 93 18.72 -14.01 1.57
CA ARG A 93 19.98 -14.76 1.55
C ARG A 93 21.02 -13.88 0.87
N TYR A 94 21.92 -13.26 1.65
CA TYR A 94 23.11 -12.66 1.07
C TYR A 94 23.91 -13.77 0.37
N ALA A 95 24.00 -13.72 -0.95
CA ALA A 95 24.97 -14.52 -1.67
C ALA A 95 26.35 -14.13 -1.11
N ARG A 96 27.02 -15.08 -0.45
CA ARG A 96 28.37 -14.88 0.09
C ARG A 96 29.26 -14.45 -1.07
N TRP A 97 29.66 -13.19 -1.09
CA TRP A 97 30.60 -12.66 -2.06
C TRP A 97 31.91 -13.43 -1.86
N ARG A 98 32.20 -14.41 -2.72
CA ARG A 98 33.54 -15.00 -2.82
C ARG A 98 34.37 -13.96 -3.54
N GLY A 99 35.32 -13.38 -2.82
CA GLY A 99 36.20 -12.36 -3.36
C GLY A 99 36.82 -12.80 -4.67
N ALA A 100 36.80 -11.89 -5.63
CA ALA A 100 37.64 -12.02 -6.81
C ALA A 100 39.09 -12.17 -6.33
N GLU A 101 39.65 -13.35 -6.56
CA GLU A 101 41.08 -13.57 -6.43
C GLU A 101 41.82 -12.61 -7.36
N VAL A 102 42.83 -12.00 -6.77
CA VAL A 102 43.80 -11.10 -7.39
C VAL A 102 44.48 -11.78 -8.56
N SER A 103 44.64 -11.07 -9.67
CA SER A 103 45.69 -11.29 -10.68
C SER A 103 46.00 -9.97 -11.35
#